data_AF-A0A087HNA6-F1
#
_entry.id   AF-A0A087HNA6-F1
#
_cell.length_a   1.000
_cell.length_b   1.000
_cell.length_c   1.000
_cell.angle_alpha   90.00
_cell.angle_beta   90.00
_cell.angle_gamma   90.00
#
_symmetry.space_group_name_H-M   'P 1'
#
loop_
_entity.id
_entity.type
_entity.pdbx_description
1 polymer ?
#
loop_
_entity_poly.entity_id
_entity_poly.type
_entity_poly.pdbx_seq_one_letter_code
_entity_poly.pdbx_strand_id
1 'polypeptide(L)'
;MFIPVLDQPLSSNRYYAINGRGFNSREAYVSGKKEEEERVSCCFGLSYVPEPRPKQLDPHDIYQQFEIHQKKPSSHCYYATSVAPDGVSTWLLRKDNWVIEYSRSKEFELIDDAKGLNKELRSELPSLGTSVVVGKWYVPFVFVKERKVKDQHKRSMYYIMTLEQRWEEVFSCENDKGENRDVVVHVEVENEIVKLEGQKIVRGVDANRFVWFGVGDKKIGLGSVVERMKWEEERFGWTSKGDRTINPSELTLFPTEGPNSGVLVIQDEESQPICCFGKCFDCDLNGLPFPQNTKLTVKYQIGSGDDRIVLLDSVAFVPVLNQPPSSNLYYVIRRRGKHTGEACVSAKEGDRVPCCFCFSYVSNVTPRPLDPFDIYQQFEIHQRGSSTHKFFATSVASDGIPPRFLRRKGWTVPFSASEDFGLIDDAKGIVNAKLRYELPDFDKSVVVGKWYVPFLFVKEGDAKDQMKNSMYYSMTLQQIFEEVFFCENVGNKQFEVEVDVEVETEVVKLDGEKIAREAKGVDSDGIVWFIVSGTEKIGLGSVVLERMKWEEERFGWSIKGDQMRSNIKKSEKFEGGSSFWKSYRCYVLVESFELKRMDESLVLKYEFRHVDKLKSKWD
;
A
#
# COMPACT_ATOMS: atom_id res chain seq x y z
N MET A 1 -14.24 8.98 30.85
CA MET A 1 -15.07 8.99 29.62
C MET A 1 -14.66 7.79 28.80
N PHE A 2 -15.63 6.99 28.34
CA PHE A 2 -15.36 5.87 27.44
C PHE A 2 -15.73 6.30 26.02
N ILE A 3 -14.77 6.25 25.11
CA ILE A 3 -14.95 6.60 23.70
C ILE A 3 -14.77 5.30 22.91
N PRO A 4 -15.72 4.88 22.07
CA PRO A 4 -15.56 3.69 21.23
C PRO A 4 -14.26 3.75 20.42
N VAL A 5 -13.60 2.61 20.25
CA VAL A 5 -12.40 2.51 19.42
C VAL A 5 -12.77 2.81 17.97
N LEU A 6 -11.94 3.60 17.29
CA LEU A 6 -12.14 3.96 15.88
C LEU A 6 -12.15 2.71 15.00
N ASP A 7 -13.00 2.71 13.98
CA ASP A 7 -13.16 1.63 12.99
C ASP A 7 -13.48 0.24 13.58
N GLN A 8 -13.94 0.20 14.83
CA GLN A 8 -14.48 -1.00 15.47
C GLN A 8 -16.00 -0.89 15.60
N PRO A 9 -16.76 -1.97 15.33
CA PRO A 9 -18.19 -1.95 15.56
C PRO A 9 -18.47 -1.80 17.05
N LEU A 10 -19.58 -1.15 17.43
CA LEU A 10 -19.98 -1.02 18.83
C LEU A 10 -20.16 -2.38 19.52
N SER A 11 -20.47 -3.44 18.77
CA SER A 11 -20.53 -4.82 19.26
C SER A 11 -19.18 -5.36 19.76
N SER A 12 -18.06 -4.71 19.42
CA SER A 12 -16.74 -5.11 19.91
C SER A 12 -16.53 -4.81 21.40
N ASN A 13 -17.36 -3.95 22.01
CA ASN A 13 -17.20 -3.46 23.39
C ASN A 13 -15.81 -2.87 23.69
N ARG A 14 -15.10 -2.36 22.67
CA ARG A 14 -13.78 -1.75 22.81
C ARG A 14 -13.88 -0.24 22.98
N TYR A 15 -13.20 0.29 23.98
CA TYR A 15 -13.22 1.70 24.33
C TYR A 15 -11.83 2.23 24.70
N TYR A 16 -11.59 3.49 24.38
CA TYR A 16 -10.58 4.31 25.03
C TYR A 16 -11.12 4.83 26.35
N ALA A 17 -10.37 4.67 27.43
CA ALA A 17 -10.67 5.28 28.71
C ALA A 17 -9.93 6.61 28.84
N ILE A 18 -10.67 7.73 28.80
CA ILE A 18 -10.11 9.08 28.87
C ILE A 18 -10.42 9.73 30.21
N ASN A 19 -9.43 10.38 30.80
CA ASN A 19 -9.64 11.20 31.98
C ASN A 19 -10.42 12.49 31.64
N GLY A 20 -11.60 12.63 32.23
CA GLY A 20 -12.53 13.74 31.98
C GLY A 20 -12.45 14.89 32.99
N ARG A 21 -11.69 14.78 34.08
CA ARG A 21 -11.60 15.83 35.13
C ARG A 21 -10.18 15.92 35.74
N GLY A 22 -9.77 17.11 36.15
CA GLY A 22 -8.51 17.35 36.86
C GLY A 22 -7.31 17.70 35.97
N PHE A 23 -6.11 17.73 36.58
CA PHE A 23 -4.86 18.15 35.92
C PHE A 23 -4.49 17.30 34.69
N ASN A 24 -4.90 16.03 34.66
CA ASN A 24 -4.66 15.08 33.57
C ASN A 24 -5.86 14.95 32.61
N SER A 25 -6.76 15.94 32.59
CA SER A 25 -7.88 15.95 31.65
C SER A 25 -7.36 15.88 30.20
N ARG A 26 -7.96 15.01 29.37
CA ARG A 26 -7.57 14.67 27.97
C ARG A 26 -6.54 13.55 27.81
N GLU A 27 -5.97 13.01 28.89
CA GLU A 27 -5.07 11.86 28.78
C GLU A 27 -5.84 10.54 28.80
N ALA A 28 -5.42 9.63 27.93
CA ALA A 28 -5.90 8.25 27.87
C ALA A 28 -5.16 7.40 28.90
N TYR A 29 -5.90 6.53 29.58
CA TYR A 29 -5.30 5.47 30.38
C TYR A 29 -4.57 4.48 29.48
N VAL A 30 -3.47 3.91 29.98
CA VAL A 30 -2.62 2.97 29.26
C VAL A 30 -2.51 1.71 30.10
N SER A 31 -2.51 0.53 29.49
CA SER A 31 -2.22 -0.72 30.20
C SER A 31 -0.70 -0.85 30.47
N GLY A 32 -0.37 -1.44 31.62
CA GLY A 32 1.02 -1.81 31.93
C GLY A 32 1.45 -3.05 31.13
N LYS A 33 2.75 -3.28 30.98
CA LYS A 33 3.28 -4.47 30.30
C LYS A 33 3.63 -5.57 31.29
N LYS A 34 3.29 -6.82 30.99
CA LYS A 34 3.67 -7.99 31.82
C LYS A 34 5.19 -8.17 31.96
N GLU A 35 5.99 -7.77 30.97
CA GLU A 35 7.45 -7.90 31.01
C GLU A 35 8.13 -6.86 31.94
N GLU A 36 7.45 -5.77 32.30
CA GLU A 36 7.89 -4.81 33.33
C GLU A 36 7.47 -5.26 34.74
N GLU A 37 7.52 -6.57 35.02
CA GLU A 37 7.63 -7.07 36.39
C GLU A 37 9.05 -6.76 36.92
N GLU A 38 9.34 -5.49 37.17
CA GLU A 38 10.35 -5.18 38.18
C GLU A 38 9.81 -5.76 39.50
N ARG A 39 10.36 -6.90 39.91
CA ARG A 39 10.19 -7.45 41.26
C ARG A 39 10.79 -6.48 42.27
N VAL A 40 10.10 -5.38 42.56
CA VAL A 40 10.39 -4.57 43.74
C VAL A 40 9.87 -5.35 44.93
N SER A 41 10.78 -6.07 45.58
CA SER A 41 10.55 -6.78 46.83
C SER A 41 10.22 -5.79 47.95
N CYS A 42 8.94 -5.47 48.12
CA CYS A 42 8.43 -4.92 49.38
C CYS A 42 8.28 -6.07 50.39
N CYS A 43 8.51 -5.78 51.67
CA CYS A 43 8.66 -6.72 52.80
C CYS A 43 7.48 -7.70 53.08
N PHE A 44 6.50 -7.81 52.18
CA PHE A 44 5.34 -8.70 52.30
C PHE A 44 5.08 -9.57 51.05
N GLY A 45 6.02 -9.65 50.10
CA GLY A 45 5.92 -10.63 48.99
C GLY A 45 4.82 -10.37 47.97
N LEU A 46 4.32 -9.14 47.85
CA LEU A 46 3.38 -8.72 46.81
C LEU A 46 4.15 -8.13 45.60
N SER A 47 3.97 -8.72 44.43
CA SER A 47 4.44 -8.17 43.15
C SER A 47 3.53 -7.02 42.70
N TYR A 48 4.11 -5.84 42.41
CA TYR A 48 3.38 -4.67 41.92
C TYR A 48 3.86 -4.30 40.52
N VAL A 49 2.95 -4.17 39.57
CA VAL A 49 3.23 -3.60 38.25
C VAL A 49 3.12 -2.08 38.37
N PRO A 50 4.18 -1.30 38.11
CA PRO A 50 4.11 0.16 38.12
C PRO A 50 3.06 0.64 37.12
N GLU A 51 2.15 1.49 37.57
CA GLU A 51 1.10 1.96 36.68
C GLU A 51 1.62 3.01 35.71
N PRO A 52 1.47 2.80 34.39
CA PRO A 52 1.83 3.81 33.43
C PRO A 52 0.94 5.03 33.65
N ARG A 53 1.57 6.20 33.65
CA ARG A 53 0.83 7.47 33.72
C ARG A 53 -0.06 7.59 32.48
N PRO A 54 -1.29 8.11 32.62
CA PRO A 54 -2.09 8.50 31.47
C PRO A 54 -1.25 9.36 30.52
N LYS A 55 -1.41 9.15 29.22
CA LYS A 55 -0.68 9.90 28.19
C LYS A 55 -1.64 10.38 27.10
N GLN A 56 -1.15 11.17 26.17
CA GLN A 56 -1.97 11.65 25.06
C GLN A 56 -2.60 10.48 24.30
N LEU A 57 -3.90 10.60 23.97
CA LEU A 57 -4.63 9.60 23.20
C LEU A 57 -3.90 9.31 21.88
N ASP A 58 -3.56 8.05 21.68
CA ASP A 58 -3.05 7.49 20.44
C ASP A 58 -4.04 6.41 19.96
N PRO A 59 -4.82 6.68 18.91
CA PRO A 59 -5.82 5.73 18.41
C PRO A 59 -5.22 4.39 17.96
N HIS A 60 -3.94 4.36 17.61
CA HIS A 60 -3.25 3.17 17.13
C HIS A 60 -2.53 2.41 18.25
N ASP A 61 -2.49 2.97 19.47
CA ASP A 61 -1.87 2.33 20.61
C ASP A 61 -2.85 1.32 21.25
N ILE A 62 -2.63 0.05 20.96
CA ILE A 62 -3.42 -1.06 21.50
C ILE A 62 -3.40 -1.12 23.03
N TYR A 63 -2.38 -0.55 23.70
CA TYR A 63 -2.33 -0.47 25.16
C TYR A 63 -3.28 0.59 25.73
N GLN A 64 -3.80 1.50 24.91
CA GLN A 64 -4.84 2.47 25.32
C GLN A 64 -6.26 1.96 25.10
N GLN A 65 -6.40 0.79 24.48
CA GLN A 65 -7.67 0.17 24.18
C GLN A 65 -8.04 -0.85 25.26
N PHE A 66 -9.28 -0.76 25.73
CA PHE A 66 -9.83 -1.64 26.74
C PHE A 66 -11.13 -2.25 26.25
N GLU A 67 -11.28 -3.56 26.44
CA GLU A 67 -12.54 -4.24 26.25
C GLU A 67 -13.32 -4.22 27.58
N ILE A 68 -14.55 -3.72 27.54
CA ILE A 68 -15.41 -3.62 28.71
C ILE A 68 -16.34 -4.82 28.76
N HIS A 69 -16.29 -5.53 29.88
CA HIS A 69 -17.06 -6.74 30.11
C HIS A 69 -18.10 -6.51 31.20
N GLN A 70 -19.30 -7.05 30.98
CA GLN A 70 -20.32 -7.14 32.01
C GLN A 70 -20.26 -8.52 32.65
N LYS A 71 -20.13 -8.58 33.98
CA LYS A 71 -19.91 -9.86 34.71
C LYS A 71 -21.06 -10.86 34.54
N LYS A 72 -22.29 -10.34 34.49
CA LYS A 72 -23.54 -11.07 34.18
C LYS A 72 -24.50 -10.09 33.51
N PRO A 73 -25.39 -10.53 32.60
CA PRO A 73 -26.35 -9.65 31.93
C PRO A 73 -27.23 -8.82 32.88
N SER A 74 -27.49 -9.32 34.09
CA SER A 74 -28.28 -8.67 35.15
C SER A 74 -27.44 -7.89 36.18
N SER A 75 -26.12 -7.85 36.04
CA SER A 75 -25.22 -7.20 37.01
C SER A 75 -24.87 -5.78 36.58
N HIS A 76 -24.91 -4.84 37.53
CA HIS A 76 -24.39 -3.48 37.33
C HIS A 76 -22.87 -3.37 37.53
N CYS A 77 -22.16 -4.51 37.62
CA CYS A 77 -20.72 -4.58 37.80
C CYS A 77 -20.03 -4.87 36.47
N TYR A 78 -19.07 -4.01 36.14
CA TYR A 78 -18.22 -4.12 34.97
C TYR A 78 -16.77 -4.35 35.37
N TYR A 79 -15.99 -4.92 34.45
CA TYR A 79 -14.54 -4.97 34.50
C TYR A 79 -13.99 -4.70 33.10
N ALA A 80 -12.73 -4.27 33.01
CA ALA A 80 -12.11 -3.98 31.73
C ALA A 80 -10.77 -4.72 31.57
N THR A 81 -10.57 -5.34 30.42
CA THR A 81 -9.32 -6.00 30.03
C THR A 81 -8.59 -5.16 28.99
N SER A 82 -7.26 -5.16 29.03
CA SER A 82 -6.49 -4.55 27.93
C SER A 82 -6.70 -5.37 26.67
N VAL A 83 -6.79 -4.70 25.53
CA VAL A 83 -6.80 -5.36 24.21
C VAL A 83 -5.39 -5.85 23.84
N ALA A 84 -4.34 -5.26 24.41
CA ALA A 84 -2.96 -5.70 24.20
C ALA A 84 -2.74 -7.11 24.82
N PRO A 85 -2.18 -8.09 24.07
CA PRO A 85 -2.01 -9.47 24.55
C PRO A 85 -1.17 -9.61 25.84
N ASP A 86 -0.17 -8.74 25.99
CA ASP A 86 0.73 -8.63 27.14
C ASP A 86 0.30 -7.51 28.11
N GLY A 87 -0.83 -6.85 27.83
CA GLY A 87 -1.34 -5.70 28.57
C GLY A 87 -2.00 -6.08 29.88
N VAL A 88 -1.74 -5.26 30.90
CA VAL A 88 -2.35 -5.30 32.22
C VAL A 88 -3.17 -4.04 32.41
N SER A 89 -4.50 -4.19 32.53
CA SER A 89 -5.38 -3.05 32.82
C SER A 89 -4.95 -2.29 34.08
N THR A 90 -5.07 -0.97 34.05
CA THR A 90 -4.84 -0.12 35.22
C THR A 90 -5.73 -0.55 36.38
N TRP A 91 -5.28 -0.35 37.62
CA TRP A 91 -6.00 -0.78 38.83
C TRP A 91 -7.46 -0.33 38.85
N LEU A 92 -7.71 0.90 38.37
CA LEU A 92 -9.02 1.52 38.31
C LEU A 92 -9.98 0.70 37.43
N LEU A 93 -9.48 0.19 36.31
CA LEU A 93 -10.22 -0.57 35.31
C LEU A 93 -10.23 -2.08 35.59
N ARG A 94 -9.23 -2.56 36.34
CA ARG A 94 -9.05 -3.96 36.75
C ARG A 94 -9.91 -4.38 37.94
N LYS A 95 -10.30 -3.48 38.84
CA LYS A 95 -11.13 -3.86 40.00
C LYS A 95 -12.46 -4.48 39.53
N ASP A 96 -12.71 -5.73 39.91
CA ASP A 96 -13.80 -6.58 39.40
C ASP A 96 -15.25 -6.13 39.70
N ASN A 97 -15.47 -4.92 40.21
CA ASN A 97 -16.80 -4.45 40.63
C ASN A 97 -16.94 -2.92 40.55
N TRP A 98 -16.60 -2.26 39.43
CA TRP A 98 -17.00 -0.85 39.25
C TRP A 98 -18.44 -0.76 38.74
N VAL A 99 -19.17 0.23 39.26
CA VAL A 99 -20.57 0.54 38.92
C VAL A 99 -20.61 1.83 38.12
N ILE A 100 -21.48 1.90 37.11
CA ILE A 100 -21.71 3.10 36.32
C ILE A 100 -22.94 3.82 36.86
N GLU A 101 -22.76 5.05 37.31
CA GLU A 101 -23.87 5.97 37.53
C GLU A 101 -24.19 6.69 36.22
N TYR A 102 -25.43 6.57 35.75
CA TYR A 102 -25.89 7.36 34.61
C TYR A 102 -26.43 8.69 35.11
N SER A 103 -25.98 9.79 34.51
CA SER A 103 -26.56 11.11 34.70
C SER A 103 -26.76 11.76 33.35
N ARG A 104 -27.96 12.30 33.09
CA ARG A 104 -28.20 13.14 31.90
C ARG A 104 -27.80 14.56 32.26
N SER A 105 -26.70 15.03 31.68
CA SER A 105 -26.28 16.42 31.76
C SER A 105 -26.58 17.12 30.43
N LYS A 106 -27.00 18.39 30.49
CA LYS A 106 -27.13 19.24 29.30
C LYS A 106 -25.82 19.37 28.52
N GLU A 107 -24.68 19.12 29.16
CA GLU A 107 -23.35 19.10 28.55
C GLU A 107 -23.16 17.98 27.51
N PHE A 108 -24.04 16.96 27.50
CA PHE A 108 -24.01 15.81 26.57
C PHE A 108 -25.25 15.72 25.68
N GLU A 109 -26.08 16.77 25.64
CA GLU A 109 -27.32 16.78 24.85
C GLU A 109 -26.98 16.94 23.36
N LEU A 110 -27.03 15.83 22.63
CA LEU A 110 -26.88 15.79 21.17
C LEU A 110 -28.27 16.00 20.56
N ILE A 111 -28.47 17.13 19.90
CA ILE A 111 -29.80 17.61 19.45
C ILE A 111 -30.22 16.98 18.10
N ASP A 112 -29.26 16.55 17.29
CA ASP A 112 -29.50 16.10 15.91
C ASP A 112 -28.95 14.68 15.65
N ASP A 113 -29.60 13.95 14.74
CA ASP A 113 -29.09 12.67 14.25
C ASP A 113 -27.83 12.88 13.39
N ALA A 114 -26.68 12.41 13.86
CA ALA A 114 -25.43 12.34 13.09
C ALA A 114 -25.20 10.90 12.60
N LYS A 115 -25.84 10.54 11.49
CA LYS A 115 -25.79 9.18 10.91
C LYS A 115 -24.55 8.92 10.05
N GLY A 116 -23.62 9.88 9.98
CA GLY A 116 -22.47 9.83 9.10
C GLY A 116 -22.83 10.26 7.68
N LEU A 117 -22.28 9.57 6.68
CA LEU A 117 -22.49 9.89 5.26
C LEU A 117 -23.84 9.36 4.76
N ASN A 118 -24.64 10.24 4.13
CA ASN A 118 -25.82 9.85 3.40
C ASN A 118 -25.46 9.58 1.93
N LYS A 119 -25.35 8.30 1.56
CA LYS A 119 -24.94 7.89 0.21
C LYS A 119 -25.95 8.26 -0.87
N GLU A 120 -27.24 8.24 -0.55
CA GLU A 120 -28.31 8.60 -1.49
C GLU A 120 -28.23 10.09 -1.83
N LEU A 121 -28.21 10.95 -0.81
CA LEU A 121 -28.05 12.39 -1.01
C LEU A 121 -26.71 12.75 -1.69
N ARG A 122 -25.63 12.03 -1.39
CA ARG A 122 -24.32 12.26 -2.05
C ARG A 122 -24.33 11.89 -3.53
N SER A 123 -25.16 10.94 -3.93
CA SER A 123 -25.31 10.55 -5.34
C SER A 123 -26.17 11.55 -6.14
N GLU A 124 -27.00 12.31 -5.46
CA GLU A 124 -27.82 13.38 -6.04
C GLU A 124 -27.02 14.70 -6.04
N LEU A 125 -26.53 15.12 -7.20
CA LEU A 125 -25.80 16.39 -7.30
C LEU A 125 -26.74 17.57 -6.97
N PRO A 126 -26.28 18.57 -6.16
CA PRO A 126 -27.11 19.72 -5.78
C PRO A 126 -27.49 20.54 -7.02
N SER A 127 -28.53 21.37 -6.92
CA SER A 127 -28.82 22.35 -7.98
C SER A 127 -27.85 23.54 -7.91
N LEU A 128 -27.61 24.19 -9.06
CA LEU A 128 -26.79 25.40 -9.13
C LEU A 128 -27.27 26.45 -8.12
N GLY A 129 -26.34 26.99 -7.33
CA GLY A 129 -26.64 27.98 -6.29
C GLY A 129 -27.13 27.41 -4.95
N THR A 130 -27.25 26.09 -4.80
CA THR A 130 -27.61 25.45 -3.52
C THR A 130 -26.41 24.71 -2.90
N SER A 131 -26.42 24.60 -1.56
CA SER A 131 -25.51 23.74 -0.79
C SER A 131 -26.32 22.66 -0.09
N VAL A 132 -25.87 21.41 -0.17
CA VAL A 132 -26.52 20.27 0.45
C VAL A 132 -25.54 19.59 1.41
N VAL A 133 -25.96 19.41 2.67
CA VAL A 133 -25.20 18.64 3.67
C VAL A 133 -25.42 17.16 3.41
N VAL A 134 -24.38 16.46 2.95
CA VAL A 134 -24.42 15.03 2.59
C VAL A 134 -23.78 14.14 3.65
N GLY A 135 -23.15 14.72 4.67
CA GLY A 135 -22.65 13.97 5.82
C GLY A 135 -22.61 14.80 7.09
N LYS A 136 -22.87 14.15 8.22
CA LYS A 136 -22.83 14.78 9.55
C LYS A 136 -22.29 13.81 10.61
N TRP A 137 -21.31 14.26 11.39
CA TRP A 137 -20.62 13.47 12.43
C TRP A 137 -20.47 14.24 13.74
N TYR A 138 -20.48 13.52 14.86
CA TYR A 138 -20.03 14.03 16.15
C TYR A 138 -18.57 13.64 16.38
N VAL A 139 -17.72 14.65 16.59
CA VAL A 139 -16.28 14.49 16.83
C VAL A 139 -16.00 14.76 18.31
N PRO A 140 -15.56 13.75 19.09
CA PRO A 140 -15.19 13.96 20.48
C PRO A 140 -14.07 14.99 20.65
N PHE A 141 -14.13 15.80 21.70
CA PHE A 141 -13.15 16.86 21.96
C PHE A 141 -11.69 16.38 22.04
N VAL A 142 -11.44 15.10 22.29
CA VAL A 142 -10.07 14.53 22.31
C VAL A 142 -9.39 14.58 20.95
N PHE A 143 -10.16 14.63 19.86
CA PHE A 143 -9.65 14.73 18.49
C PHE A 143 -9.56 16.16 17.96
N VAL A 144 -9.93 17.15 18.77
CA VAL A 144 -9.90 18.58 18.43
C VAL A 144 -9.10 19.34 19.50
N LYS A 145 -8.13 20.15 19.09
CA LYS A 145 -7.33 20.97 20.01
C LYS A 145 -7.49 22.45 19.72
N GLU A 146 -8.04 23.17 20.70
CA GLU A 146 -8.09 24.64 20.70
C GLU A 146 -7.05 25.24 21.66
N ARG A 147 -6.57 26.48 21.38
CA ARG A 147 -5.54 27.17 22.19
C ARG A 147 -5.89 27.34 23.69
N LYS A 148 -7.16 27.37 24.10
CA LYS A 148 -7.58 27.50 25.52
C LYS A 148 -7.88 26.14 26.15
N VAL A 149 -6.81 25.49 26.62
CA VAL A 149 -6.83 24.09 27.12
C VAL A 149 -7.74 23.88 28.35
N LYS A 150 -7.78 24.83 29.29
CA LYS A 150 -8.41 24.60 30.61
C LYS A 150 -9.94 24.47 30.60
N ASP A 151 -10.62 24.88 29.53
CA ASP A 151 -12.10 24.94 29.52
C ASP A 151 -12.77 24.34 28.27
N GLN A 152 -12.03 23.76 27.31
CA GLN A 152 -12.63 23.22 26.07
C GLN A 152 -13.70 22.16 26.35
N HIS A 153 -13.41 21.17 27.22
CA HIS A 153 -14.36 20.12 27.59
C HIS A 153 -15.59 20.66 28.34
N LYS A 154 -15.47 21.82 29.00
CA LYS A 154 -16.62 22.51 29.62
C LYS A 154 -17.47 23.27 28.60
N ARG A 155 -16.89 23.62 27.45
CA ARG A 155 -17.57 24.35 26.37
C ARG A 155 -18.20 23.40 25.36
N SER A 156 -17.49 22.37 24.95
CA SER A 156 -17.94 21.41 23.94
C SER A 156 -17.28 20.06 24.16
N MET A 157 -18.08 19.06 24.55
CA MET A 157 -17.64 17.67 24.65
C MET A 157 -17.57 16.98 23.27
N TYR A 158 -18.44 17.42 22.35
CA TYR A 158 -18.48 16.97 20.96
C TYR A 158 -18.55 18.18 20.03
N TYR A 159 -17.89 18.07 18.90
CA TYR A 159 -17.94 19.00 17.77
C TYR A 159 -18.82 18.40 16.69
N ILE A 160 -19.54 19.25 15.96
CA ILE A 160 -20.29 18.81 14.77
C ILE A 160 -19.39 19.03 13.56
N MET A 161 -19.20 17.99 12.77
CA MET A 161 -18.57 18.08 11.46
C MET A 161 -19.61 17.81 10.39
N THR A 162 -19.65 18.65 9.36
CA THR A 162 -20.52 18.48 8.19
C THR A 162 -19.69 18.36 6.93
N LEU A 163 -20.17 17.56 6.00
CA LEU A 163 -19.70 17.54 4.63
C LEU A 163 -20.80 18.12 3.74
N GLU A 164 -20.44 19.15 3.00
CA GLU A 164 -21.35 19.91 2.13
C GLU A 164 -20.92 19.83 0.67
N GLN A 165 -21.88 19.62 -0.21
CA GLN A 165 -21.69 19.66 -1.66
C GLN A 165 -22.38 20.89 -2.23
N ARG A 166 -21.69 21.61 -3.10
CA ARG A 166 -22.19 22.81 -3.78
C ARG A 166 -21.50 22.98 -5.14
N TRP A 167 -22.14 23.68 -6.06
CA TRP A 167 -21.49 24.15 -7.29
C TRP A 167 -20.73 25.44 -7.03
N GLU A 168 -19.50 25.51 -7.52
CA GLU A 168 -18.67 26.72 -7.52
C GLU A 168 -18.52 27.21 -8.97
N GLU A 169 -18.83 28.47 -9.23
CA GLU A 169 -18.65 29.06 -10.55
C GLU A 169 -17.15 29.22 -10.83
N VAL A 170 -16.66 28.56 -11.88
CA VAL A 170 -15.24 28.60 -12.28
C VAL A 170 -14.98 29.50 -13.49
N PHE A 171 -16.01 29.84 -14.26
CA PHE A 171 -15.92 30.66 -15.46
C PHE A 171 -17.27 31.30 -15.77
N SER A 172 -17.26 32.59 -16.14
CA SER A 172 -18.41 33.30 -16.69
C SER A 172 -17.97 34.17 -17.88
N CYS A 173 -18.78 34.18 -18.94
CA CYS A 173 -18.59 35.06 -20.10
C CYS A 173 -19.95 35.59 -20.58
N GLU A 174 -19.98 36.84 -21.02
CA GLU A 174 -21.17 37.47 -21.61
C GLU A 174 -21.07 37.44 -23.15
N ASN A 175 -22.20 37.18 -23.82
CA ASN A 175 -22.25 37.08 -25.28
C ASN A 175 -22.70 38.40 -25.90
N ASP A 176 -21.75 39.29 -26.20
CA ASP A 176 -22.08 40.63 -26.68
C ASP A 176 -22.28 40.72 -28.21
N LYS A 177 -21.90 39.70 -28.98
CA LYS A 177 -21.99 39.70 -30.46
C LYS A 177 -22.17 38.27 -30.97
N GLY A 178 -23.41 37.90 -31.28
CA GLY A 178 -23.89 36.53 -31.58
C GLY A 178 -23.32 35.81 -32.80
N GLU A 179 -22.03 35.93 -33.09
CA GLU A 179 -21.34 35.26 -34.19
C GLU A 179 -20.59 33.99 -33.75
N ASN A 180 -20.38 33.77 -32.45
CA ASN A 180 -19.72 32.57 -31.95
C ASN A 180 -20.63 31.79 -30.98
N ARG A 181 -20.96 30.53 -31.31
CA ARG A 181 -21.83 29.67 -30.50
C ARG A 181 -21.08 28.78 -29.53
N ASP A 182 -19.76 28.70 -29.67
CA ASP A 182 -18.93 27.80 -28.88
C ASP A 182 -18.21 28.58 -27.77
N VAL A 183 -18.37 28.11 -26.54
CA VAL A 183 -17.64 28.62 -25.36
C VAL A 183 -16.55 27.62 -25.02
N VAL A 184 -15.29 28.00 -25.26
CA VAL A 184 -14.11 27.20 -24.89
C VAL A 184 -13.64 27.67 -23.52
N VAL A 185 -13.73 26.80 -22.51
CA VAL A 185 -13.33 27.09 -21.14
C VAL A 185 -11.99 26.41 -20.85
N HIS A 186 -10.98 27.21 -20.53
CA HIS A 186 -9.68 26.73 -20.04
C HIS A 186 -9.38 27.43 -18.71
N VAL A 187 -9.72 26.76 -17.60
CA VAL A 187 -9.55 27.29 -16.24
C VAL A 187 -8.79 26.28 -15.39
N GLU A 188 -7.80 26.79 -14.65
CA GLU A 188 -7.09 26.03 -13.63
C GLU A 188 -7.79 26.26 -12.27
N VAL A 189 -8.16 25.18 -11.59
CA VAL A 189 -8.89 25.21 -10.33
C VAL A 189 -8.01 24.61 -9.24
N GLU A 190 -7.94 25.26 -8.07
CA GLU A 190 -7.26 24.68 -6.90
C GLU A 190 -8.10 23.52 -6.33
N ASN A 191 -7.51 22.32 -6.29
CA ASN A 191 -8.21 21.11 -5.87
C ASN A 191 -8.47 21.02 -4.34
N GLU A 192 -7.75 21.80 -3.53
CA GLU A 192 -7.90 21.85 -2.08
C GLU A 192 -7.71 23.28 -1.55
N ILE A 193 -8.70 23.78 -0.81
CA ILE A 193 -8.63 25.08 -0.14
C ILE A 193 -9.04 24.92 1.31
N VAL A 194 -8.13 25.21 2.24
CA VAL A 194 -8.43 25.22 3.68
C VAL A 194 -8.74 26.64 4.13
N LYS A 195 -9.87 26.81 4.83
CA LYS A 195 -10.29 28.09 5.43
C LYS A 195 -10.50 27.94 6.92
N LEU A 196 -9.94 28.85 7.71
CA LEU A 196 -10.21 28.98 9.14
C LEU A 196 -11.02 30.25 9.37
N GLU A 197 -12.25 30.12 9.90
CA GLU A 197 -13.22 31.22 10.04
C GLU A 197 -13.41 32.04 8.74
N GLY A 198 -13.42 31.35 7.59
CA GLY A 198 -13.58 31.98 6.27
C GLY A 198 -12.30 32.56 5.65
N GLN A 199 -11.18 32.63 6.38
CA GLN A 199 -9.90 33.09 5.84
C GLN A 199 -9.08 31.91 5.30
N LYS A 200 -8.60 32.03 4.06
CA LYS A 200 -7.74 31.01 3.42
C LYS A 200 -6.41 30.91 4.17
N ILE A 201 -5.95 29.68 4.39
CA ILE A 201 -4.69 29.41 5.07
C ILE A 201 -3.76 28.56 4.21
N VAL A 202 -2.47 28.64 4.52
CA VAL A 202 -1.48 27.69 4.00
C VAL A 202 -1.62 26.38 4.78
N ARG A 203 -1.40 25.26 4.09
CA ARG A 203 -1.52 23.86 4.55
C ARG A 203 -1.18 23.68 6.03
N GLY A 204 -1.97 22.85 6.71
CA GLY A 204 -1.75 22.55 8.13
C GLY A 204 -0.40 21.88 8.39
N VAL A 205 0.18 22.13 9.55
CA VAL A 205 1.47 21.52 9.97
C VAL A 205 1.19 20.30 10.82
N ASP A 206 1.75 19.16 10.41
CA ASP A 206 1.67 17.93 11.19
C ASP A 206 2.61 18.01 12.39
N ALA A 207 2.02 18.07 13.58
CA ALA A 207 2.78 18.08 14.83
C ALA A 207 2.01 17.40 15.95
N ASN A 208 2.68 16.49 16.66
CA ASN A 208 2.10 15.74 17.79
C ASN A 208 0.82 14.96 17.41
N ARG A 209 0.79 14.42 16.17
CA ARG A 209 -0.33 13.65 15.59
C ARG A 209 -1.64 14.44 15.42
N PHE A 210 -1.50 15.74 15.27
CA PHE A 210 -2.58 16.65 14.90
C PHE A 210 -2.11 17.46 13.70
N VAL A 211 -3.01 17.67 12.76
CA VAL A 211 -2.86 18.65 11.70
C VAL A 211 -3.26 20.00 12.28
N TRP A 212 -2.30 20.93 12.39
CA TRP A 212 -2.54 22.25 12.96
C TRP A 212 -2.82 23.29 11.89
N PHE A 213 -3.98 23.93 12.00
CA PHE A 213 -4.44 25.03 11.16
C PHE A 213 -4.43 26.33 11.96
N GLY A 214 -3.93 27.42 11.40
CA GLY A 214 -3.87 28.68 12.14
C GLY A 214 -3.76 29.94 11.28
N VAL A 215 -4.33 31.03 11.82
CA VAL A 215 -4.25 32.39 11.29
C VAL A 215 -4.00 33.36 12.43
N GLY A 216 -2.89 34.11 12.37
CA GLY A 216 -2.48 35.01 13.44
C GLY A 216 -2.39 34.26 14.79
N ASP A 217 -3.19 34.70 15.76
CA ASP A 217 -3.27 34.09 17.09
C ASP A 217 -4.27 32.94 17.24
N LYS A 218 -5.00 32.59 16.18
CA LYS A 218 -5.98 31.51 16.19
C LYS A 218 -5.33 30.23 15.68
N LYS A 219 -5.51 29.14 16.43
CA LYS A 219 -5.00 27.81 16.06
C LYS A 219 -6.00 26.73 16.47
N ILE A 220 -6.26 25.81 15.56
CA ILE A 220 -7.02 24.58 15.79
C ILE A 220 -6.19 23.38 15.32
N GLY A 221 -6.13 22.34 16.13
CA GLY A 221 -5.54 21.06 15.75
C GLY A 221 -6.65 20.05 15.52
N LEU A 222 -6.58 19.30 14.43
CA LEU A 222 -7.45 18.15 14.18
C LEU A 222 -6.61 16.86 14.16
N GLY A 223 -7.01 15.84 14.91
CA GLY A 223 -6.34 14.53 14.90
C GLY A 223 -6.76 13.68 13.70
N SER A 224 -7.03 12.38 13.92
CA SER A 224 -7.51 11.39 12.93
C SER A 224 -8.80 11.77 12.16
N VAL A 225 -9.38 12.93 12.45
CA VAL A 225 -10.54 13.49 11.76
C VAL A 225 -10.18 13.91 10.33
N VAL A 226 -8.98 14.48 10.11
CA VAL A 226 -8.56 14.93 8.77
C VAL A 226 -8.37 13.75 7.82
N GLU A 227 -7.73 12.68 8.31
CA GLU A 227 -7.56 11.42 7.56
C GLU A 227 -8.92 10.86 7.16
N ARG A 228 -9.90 10.84 8.08
CA ARG A 228 -11.24 10.35 7.77
C ARG A 228 -11.97 11.21 6.75
N MET A 229 -11.82 12.54 6.79
CA MET A 229 -12.39 13.44 5.78
C MET A 229 -11.86 13.13 4.38
N LYS A 230 -10.53 13.01 4.25
CA LYS A 230 -9.87 12.70 2.98
C LYS A 230 -10.35 11.37 2.43
N TRP A 231 -10.39 10.34 3.27
CA TRP A 231 -10.85 9.02 2.87
C TRP A 231 -12.30 8.99 2.35
N GLU A 232 -13.21 9.80 2.91
CA GLU A 232 -14.59 9.91 2.40
C GLU A 232 -14.66 10.65 1.04
N GLU A 233 -13.74 11.57 0.76
CA GLU A 233 -13.65 12.27 -0.53
C GLU A 233 -12.95 11.42 -1.60
N GLU A 234 -11.87 10.72 -1.26
CA GLU A 234 -11.13 9.82 -2.16
C GLU A 234 -12.01 8.71 -2.73
N ARG A 235 -12.88 8.11 -1.91
CA ARG A 235 -13.85 7.09 -2.37
C ARG A 235 -14.89 7.64 -3.34
N PHE A 236 -15.08 8.96 -3.37
CA PHE A 236 -15.98 9.64 -4.30
C PHE A 236 -15.26 10.14 -5.55
N GLY A 237 -13.99 9.75 -5.74
CA GLY A 237 -13.20 10.08 -6.92
C GLY A 237 -12.41 11.38 -6.80
N TRP A 238 -12.35 12.00 -5.62
CA TRP A 238 -11.41 13.10 -5.39
C TRP A 238 -9.98 12.58 -5.39
N THR A 239 -9.12 13.20 -6.18
CA THR A 239 -7.69 12.90 -6.23
C THR A 239 -6.93 14.16 -5.83
N SER A 240 -6.25 14.13 -4.68
CA SER A 240 -5.30 15.20 -4.38
C SER A 240 -4.18 15.17 -5.44
N LYS A 241 -3.90 16.31 -6.06
CA LYS A 241 -2.56 16.54 -6.60
C LYS A 241 -1.74 17.03 -5.42
N GLY A 242 -1.00 16.13 -4.77
CA GLY A 242 0.00 16.55 -3.76
C GLY A 242 -0.19 16.02 -2.34
N ASP A 243 -0.99 14.97 -2.12
CA ASP A 243 -0.97 14.26 -0.85
C ASP A 243 -0.85 12.74 -1.02
N ARG A 244 0.37 12.31 -1.36
CA ARG A 244 0.86 10.96 -1.02
C ARG A 244 1.56 10.99 0.33
N THR A 245 0.93 11.57 1.36
CA THR A 245 1.21 11.08 2.71
C THR A 245 0.62 9.68 2.77
N ILE A 246 1.51 8.69 2.80
CA ILE A 246 1.12 7.28 2.85
C ILE A 246 0.10 7.11 3.98
N ASN A 247 -1.10 6.66 3.65
CA ASN A 247 -2.09 6.32 4.65
C ASN A 247 -1.46 5.27 5.59
N PRO A 248 -1.36 5.51 6.91
CA PRO A 248 -0.78 4.54 7.84
C PRO A 248 -1.46 3.16 7.75
N SER A 249 -2.74 3.15 7.34
CA SER A 249 -3.53 1.94 7.09
C SER A 249 -3.02 1.13 5.90
N GLU A 250 -2.57 1.79 4.81
CA GLU A 250 -1.98 1.14 3.62
C GLU A 250 -0.61 0.54 3.90
N LEU A 251 0.15 1.11 4.84
CA LEU A 251 1.41 0.51 5.31
C LEU A 251 1.20 -0.82 6.04
N THR A 252 0.03 -1.03 6.65
CA THR A 252 -0.30 -2.25 7.40
C THR A 252 -1.09 -3.29 6.60
N LEU A 253 -1.62 -2.91 5.44
CA LEU A 253 -2.36 -3.81 4.58
C LEU A 253 -1.41 -4.83 3.94
N PHE A 254 -1.74 -6.11 4.08
CA PHE A 254 -1.10 -7.15 3.28
C PHE A 254 -1.36 -6.87 1.79
N PRO A 255 -0.42 -7.19 0.90
CA PRO A 255 -0.66 -7.14 -0.54
C PRO A 255 -1.97 -7.85 -0.88
N THR A 256 -2.97 -7.09 -1.33
CA THR A 256 -4.39 -7.42 -1.08
C THR A 256 -4.97 -8.46 -2.03
N GLU A 257 -4.29 -8.84 -3.11
CA GLU A 257 -4.90 -9.68 -4.15
C GLU A 257 -3.96 -10.76 -4.69
N GLY A 258 -3.37 -11.62 -3.86
CA GLY A 258 -2.77 -12.87 -4.33
C GLY A 258 -1.31 -13.10 -3.94
N PRO A 259 -0.75 -14.28 -4.27
CA PRO A 259 0.57 -14.69 -3.83
C PRO A 259 1.69 -13.83 -4.47
N ASN A 260 2.87 -13.92 -3.88
CA ASN A 260 4.14 -13.39 -4.37
C ASN A 260 4.12 -11.91 -4.79
N SER A 261 3.34 -11.09 -4.08
CA SER A 261 3.23 -9.66 -4.36
C SER A 261 3.94 -8.82 -3.31
N GLY A 262 4.38 -7.64 -3.69
CA GLY A 262 5.03 -6.68 -2.80
C GLY A 262 4.59 -5.26 -3.15
N VAL A 263 4.65 -4.37 -2.16
CA VAL A 263 4.28 -2.96 -2.34
C VAL A 263 5.57 -2.15 -2.44
N LEU A 264 5.75 -1.46 -3.57
CA LEU A 264 6.86 -0.52 -3.76
C LEU A 264 6.45 0.86 -3.26
N VAL A 265 7.30 1.48 -2.46
CA VAL A 265 7.15 2.83 -1.93
C VAL A 265 7.87 3.78 -2.87
N ILE A 266 7.13 4.72 -3.45
CA ILE A 266 7.68 5.72 -4.36
C ILE A 266 7.69 7.06 -3.61
N GLN A 267 8.86 7.70 -3.57
CA GLN A 267 8.99 9.06 -3.06
C GLN A 267 8.82 10.04 -4.23
N ASP A 268 7.85 10.94 -4.14
CA ASP A 268 7.67 12.00 -5.13
C ASP A 268 8.66 13.17 -4.89
N GLU A 269 8.84 14.01 -5.91
CA GLU A 269 9.75 15.17 -5.82
C GLU A 269 9.31 16.21 -4.78
N GLU A 270 8.01 16.24 -4.43
CA GLU A 270 7.41 17.18 -3.48
C GLU A 270 7.51 16.72 -2.01
N SER A 271 7.69 15.42 -1.75
CA SER A 271 7.95 14.81 -0.43
C SER A 271 9.43 14.63 -0.12
N GLN A 272 10.31 15.31 -0.87
CA GLN A 272 11.72 15.37 -0.53
C GLN A 272 11.88 15.93 0.90
N PRO A 273 12.77 15.34 1.72
CA PRO A 273 12.93 15.81 3.08
C PRO A 273 13.56 17.20 3.04
N ILE A 274 12.90 18.20 3.64
CA ILE A 274 13.37 19.59 3.68
C ILE A 274 13.84 19.90 5.10
N CYS A 275 15.09 20.36 5.24
CA CYS A 275 15.68 20.91 6.45
C CYS A 275 15.53 22.45 6.56
N CYS A 276 15.85 22.98 7.75
CA CYS A 276 15.92 24.42 8.06
C CYS A 276 14.73 25.26 7.57
N PHE A 277 13.51 24.93 8.00
CA PHE A 277 12.31 25.75 7.73
C PHE A 277 12.02 25.97 6.24
N GLY A 278 12.18 24.95 5.40
CA GLY A 278 11.85 25.05 3.97
C GLY A 278 13.02 25.51 3.08
N LYS A 279 14.23 25.71 3.62
CA LYS A 279 15.32 26.42 2.92
C LYS A 279 16.49 25.54 2.47
N CYS A 280 16.59 24.30 2.92
CA CYS A 280 17.59 23.34 2.47
C CYS A 280 16.99 21.95 2.36
N PHE A 281 17.48 21.11 1.47
CA PHE A 281 17.12 19.69 1.49
C PHE A 281 17.86 19.00 2.64
N ASP A 282 17.16 18.17 3.40
CA ASP A 282 17.78 17.32 4.40
C ASP A 282 18.78 16.38 3.71
N CYS A 283 19.92 16.19 4.35
CA CYS A 283 21.04 15.47 3.75
C CYS A 283 20.96 13.96 3.96
N ASP A 284 20.09 13.47 4.86
CA ASP A 284 19.88 12.05 5.15
C ASP A 284 18.36 11.74 5.21
N LEU A 285 17.96 10.59 4.64
CA LEU A 285 16.59 10.10 4.76
C LEU A 285 16.19 9.91 6.23
N ASN A 286 14.94 10.28 6.54
CA ASN A 286 14.33 10.05 7.84
C ASN A 286 13.08 9.19 7.68
N GLY A 287 12.92 8.20 8.56
CA GLY A 287 11.73 7.36 8.58
C GLY A 287 11.84 6.11 7.73
N LEU A 288 10.86 5.25 7.93
CA LEU A 288 10.61 4.02 7.19
C LEU A 288 9.14 4.03 6.74
N PRO A 289 8.76 3.30 5.67
CA PRO A 289 9.61 2.44 4.82
C PRO A 289 10.56 3.22 3.90
N PHE A 290 11.60 2.56 3.38
CA PHE A 290 12.53 3.18 2.43
C PHE A 290 11.92 3.28 1.02
N PRO A 291 12.20 4.35 0.27
CA PRO A 291 11.72 4.50 -1.10
C PRO A 291 12.48 3.58 -2.08
N GLN A 292 11.74 2.98 -3.02
CA GLN A 292 12.23 2.05 -4.03
C GLN A 292 12.60 2.70 -5.35
N ASN A 293 12.14 3.93 -5.62
CA ASN A 293 12.52 4.71 -6.80
C ASN A 293 13.86 5.45 -6.62
N THR A 294 14.40 5.53 -5.40
CA THR A 294 15.65 6.25 -5.13
C THR A 294 16.85 5.32 -5.01
N LYS A 295 18.00 5.77 -5.53
CA LYS A 295 19.28 5.07 -5.45
C LYS A 295 19.97 5.27 -4.08
N LEU A 296 19.65 4.40 -3.13
CA LEU A 296 20.16 4.49 -1.75
C LEU A 296 21.64 4.08 -1.57
N THR A 297 22.30 4.70 -0.59
CA THR A 297 23.65 4.36 -0.12
C THR A 297 23.66 4.36 1.40
N VAL A 298 24.13 3.27 2.03
CA VAL A 298 24.30 3.22 3.48
C VAL A 298 25.62 3.90 3.86
N LYS A 299 25.56 4.84 4.80
CA LYS A 299 26.70 5.61 5.27
C LYS A 299 26.95 5.36 6.75
N TYR A 300 28.19 5.02 7.10
CA TYR A 300 28.60 4.87 8.50
C TYR A 300 29.89 5.63 8.75
N GLN A 301 29.91 6.44 9.81
CA GLN A 301 31.07 7.27 10.17
C GLN A 301 31.74 6.73 11.44
N ILE A 302 33.06 6.66 11.42
CA ILE A 302 33.91 6.24 12.54
C ILE A 302 34.85 7.38 12.89
N GLY A 303 34.97 7.70 14.19
CA GLY A 303 35.87 8.74 14.70
C GLY A 303 35.23 10.13 14.84
N SER A 304 36.00 11.08 15.35
CA SER A 304 35.63 12.50 15.49
C SER A 304 36.79 13.38 15.03
N GLY A 305 36.51 14.61 14.59
CA GLY A 305 37.55 15.53 14.09
C GLY A 305 38.10 15.16 12.71
N ASP A 306 39.41 15.29 12.52
CA ASP A 306 40.10 15.12 11.23
C ASP A 306 40.34 13.65 10.84
N ASP A 307 40.30 12.70 11.80
CA ASP A 307 40.48 11.26 11.57
C ASP A 307 39.16 10.52 11.20
N ARG A 308 38.23 11.23 10.56
CA ARG A 308 36.91 10.67 10.20
C ARG A 308 37.01 9.69 9.04
N ILE A 309 36.72 8.42 9.32
CA ILE A 309 36.57 7.39 8.28
C ILE A 309 35.08 7.28 7.93
N VAL A 310 34.76 7.49 6.65
CA VAL A 310 33.41 7.31 6.10
C VAL A 310 33.36 6.01 5.31
N LEU A 311 32.49 5.10 5.72
CA LEU A 311 32.20 3.86 5.00
C LEU A 311 30.90 4.04 4.24
N LEU A 312 30.92 3.69 2.94
CA LEU A 312 29.79 3.81 2.02
C LEU A 312 29.50 2.46 1.37
N ASP A 313 28.25 2.03 1.46
CA ASP A 313 27.77 0.79 0.87
C ASP A 313 26.56 1.10 -0.03
N SER A 314 26.76 1.09 -1.35
CA SER A 314 25.66 1.29 -2.32
C SER A 314 24.80 0.04 -2.43
N VAL A 315 23.54 0.15 -2.01
CA VAL A 315 22.60 -0.98 -1.94
C VAL A 315 21.21 -0.59 -2.42
N ALA A 316 20.42 -1.56 -2.87
CA ALA A 316 19.00 -1.41 -3.10
C ALA A 316 18.23 -2.20 -2.03
N PHE A 317 17.21 -1.57 -1.45
CA PHE A 317 16.31 -2.21 -0.49
C PHE A 317 15.02 -2.57 -1.22
N VAL A 318 14.87 -3.86 -1.55
CA VAL A 318 13.68 -4.38 -2.22
C VAL A 318 12.77 -5.03 -1.18
N PRO A 319 11.50 -4.62 -1.04
CA PRO A 319 10.59 -5.19 -0.05
C PRO A 319 10.46 -6.71 -0.19
N VAL A 320 10.35 -7.41 0.93
CA VAL A 320 10.12 -8.86 0.95
C VAL A 320 8.71 -9.19 0.43
N LEU A 321 8.60 -10.25 -0.36
CA LEU A 321 7.32 -10.69 -0.92
C LEU A 321 6.32 -11.05 0.19
N ASN A 322 5.04 -10.78 -0.07
CA ASN A 322 3.91 -11.08 0.81
C ASN A 322 3.99 -10.39 2.19
N GLN A 323 4.78 -9.34 2.31
CA GLN A 323 4.91 -8.56 3.53
C GLN A 323 4.35 -7.14 3.33
N PRO A 324 3.67 -6.58 4.33
CA PRO A 324 3.23 -5.19 4.30
C PRO A 324 4.43 -4.25 4.40
N PRO A 325 4.39 -3.04 3.83
CA PRO A 325 5.47 -2.05 3.96
C PRO A 325 5.89 -1.76 5.41
N SER A 326 4.93 -1.79 6.36
CA SER A 326 5.19 -1.55 7.79
C SER A 326 6.08 -2.59 8.46
N SER A 327 6.23 -3.78 7.85
CA SER A 327 7.14 -4.82 8.34
C SER A 327 8.61 -4.41 8.28
N ASN A 328 8.95 -3.43 7.41
CA ASN A 328 10.32 -3.00 7.18
C ASN A 328 11.28 -4.15 6.84
N LEU A 329 10.75 -5.19 6.19
CA LEU A 329 11.49 -6.34 5.71
C LEU A 329 11.96 -6.11 4.28
N TYR A 330 13.27 -6.25 4.05
CA TYR A 330 13.88 -6.04 2.74
C TYR A 330 14.89 -7.14 2.40
N TYR A 331 14.95 -7.47 1.11
CA TYR A 331 16.15 -8.01 0.47
C TYR A 331 17.13 -6.85 0.23
N VAL A 332 18.38 -7.01 0.66
CA VAL A 332 19.41 -5.98 0.49
C VAL A 332 20.37 -6.37 -0.63
N ILE A 333 20.29 -5.67 -1.76
CA ILE A 333 21.01 -6.00 -2.98
C ILE A 333 22.19 -5.07 -3.18
N ARG A 334 23.36 -5.61 -3.54
CA ARG A 334 24.55 -4.81 -3.84
C ARG A 334 24.42 -4.11 -5.20
N ARG A 335 24.61 -2.79 -5.22
CA ARG A 335 24.53 -1.98 -6.46
C ARG A 335 25.86 -1.73 -7.15
N ARG A 336 26.98 -1.88 -6.43
CA ARG A 336 28.32 -1.60 -6.94
C ARG A 336 29.32 -2.64 -6.43
N GLY A 337 30.43 -2.78 -7.15
CA GLY A 337 31.54 -3.66 -6.80
C GLY A 337 31.42 -5.06 -7.43
N LYS A 338 32.22 -5.99 -6.93
CA LYS A 338 32.33 -7.36 -7.48
C LYS A 338 31.01 -8.13 -7.41
N HIS A 339 30.22 -7.88 -6.38
CA HIS A 339 28.98 -8.58 -6.06
C HIS A 339 27.73 -7.83 -6.54
N THR A 340 27.84 -7.02 -7.59
CA THR A 340 26.69 -6.24 -8.08
C THR A 340 25.56 -7.17 -8.54
N GLY A 341 24.33 -6.91 -8.11
CA GLY A 341 23.16 -7.74 -8.42
C GLY A 341 22.91 -8.89 -7.46
N GLU A 342 23.82 -9.14 -6.52
CA GLU A 342 23.70 -10.21 -5.54
C GLU A 342 23.06 -9.72 -4.23
N ALA A 343 22.28 -10.59 -3.61
CA ALA A 343 21.64 -10.38 -2.32
C ALA A 343 22.63 -10.59 -1.18
N CYS A 344 22.59 -9.69 -0.20
CA CYS A 344 23.34 -9.82 1.04
C CYS A 344 22.80 -10.99 1.86
N VAL A 345 23.69 -11.67 2.58
CA VAL A 345 23.35 -12.86 3.37
C VAL A 345 23.82 -12.69 4.81
N SER A 346 22.99 -13.09 5.76
CA SER A 346 23.36 -13.23 7.17
C SER A 346 24.31 -14.41 7.37
N ALA A 347 25.35 -14.21 8.19
CA ALA A 347 26.16 -15.32 8.71
C ALA A 347 25.36 -16.12 9.74
N LYS A 348 25.70 -17.38 9.98
CA LYS A 348 25.09 -18.15 11.07
C LYS A 348 25.85 -17.90 12.37
N GLU A 349 25.14 -17.94 13.49
CA GLU A 349 25.75 -17.83 14.82
C GLU A 349 26.84 -18.89 15.07
N GLY A 350 26.65 -20.09 14.49
CA GLY A 350 27.64 -21.17 14.51
C GLY A 350 28.92 -20.90 13.73
N ASP A 351 28.95 -19.91 12.83
CA ASP A 351 30.12 -19.54 12.03
C ASP A 351 31.07 -18.59 12.78
N ARG A 352 30.84 -18.36 14.08
CA ARG A 352 31.70 -17.55 14.94
C ARG A 352 33.08 -18.17 15.06
N VAL A 353 34.08 -17.47 14.56
CA VAL A 353 35.48 -17.87 14.70
C VAL A 353 36.04 -17.29 15.99
N PRO A 354 36.70 -18.09 16.86
CA PRO A 354 37.43 -17.59 18.01
C PRO A 354 38.54 -16.64 17.57
N CYS A 355 38.63 -15.44 18.14
CA CYS A 355 39.74 -14.52 17.96
C CYS A 355 40.44 -14.26 19.32
N CYS A 356 41.73 -13.94 19.28
CA CYS A 356 42.56 -13.82 20.47
C CYS A 356 42.03 -12.73 21.42
N PHE A 357 42.05 -13.01 22.74
CA PHE A 357 41.60 -12.14 23.85
C PHE A 357 40.07 -11.97 24.02
N CYS A 358 39.33 -13.06 24.23
CA CYS A 358 37.90 -13.05 24.62
C CYS A 358 36.93 -12.42 23.59
N PHE A 359 37.35 -12.20 22.34
CA PHE A 359 36.49 -11.68 21.28
C PHE A 359 36.20 -12.77 20.24
N SER A 360 34.93 -13.06 19.96
CA SER A 360 34.53 -13.86 18.79
C SER A 360 34.26 -12.93 17.61
N TYR A 361 34.78 -13.26 16.42
CA TYR A 361 34.51 -12.50 15.20
C TYR A 361 33.65 -13.32 14.22
N VAL A 362 32.76 -12.63 13.52
CA VAL A 362 31.90 -13.18 12.48
C VAL A 362 32.29 -12.50 11.18
N SER A 363 32.88 -13.27 10.27
CA SER A 363 33.13 -12.82 8.91
C SER A 363 31.82 -12.56 8.18
N ASN A 364 31.78 -11.52 7.35
CA ASN A 364 30.63 -11.32 6.48
C ASN A 364 30.58 -12.46 5.48
N VAL A 365 29.39 -13.06 5.31
CA VAL A 365 29.14 -13.99 4.22
C VAL A 365 29.17 -13.22 2.90
N THR A 366 29.73 -13.87 1.88
CA THR A 366 29.74 -13.33 0.52
C THR A 366 28.31 -13.25 -0.02
N PRO A 367 27.89 -12.11 -0.61
CA PRO A 367 26.61 -12.03 -1.30
C PRO A 367 26.45 -13.14 -2.35
N ARG A 368 25.21 -13.52 -2.65
CA ARG A 368 24.89 -14.57 -3.64
C ARG A 368 23.59 -14.24 -4.39
N PRO A 369 23.24 -14.96 -5.47
CA PRO A 369 21.96 -14.78 -6.16
C PRO A 369 20.77 -14.82 -5.20
N LEU A 370 19.74 -14.03 -5.50
CA LEU A 370 18.53 -13.96 -4.66
C LEU A 370 17.84 -15.32 -4.62
N ASP A 371 17.56 -15.80 -3.41
CA ASP A 371 16.54 -16.81 -3.15
C ASP A 371 15.41 -16.13 -2.35
N PRO A 372 14.22 -15.92 -2.93
CA PRO A 372 13.14 -15.18 -2.28
C PRO A 372 12.69 -15.79 -0.94
N PHE A 373 12.87 -17.10 -0.76
CA PHE A 373 12.42 -17.84 0.42
C PHE A 373 13.53 -18.06 1.45
N ASP A 374 14.78 -17.67 1.13
CA ASP A 374 15.90 -17.74 2.06
C ASP A 374 15.80 -16.65 3.12
N ILE A 375 15.38 -17.05 4.32
CA ILE A 375 15.25 -16.17 5.49
C ILE A 375 16.58 -15.52 5.93
N TYR A 376 17.73 -16.03 5.48
CA TYR A 376 19.04 -15.39 5.75
C TYR A 376 19.34 -14.22 4.80
N GLN A 377 18.57 -14.06 3.73
CA GLN A 377 18.67 -12.91 2.80
C GLN A 377 17.69 -11.79 3.13
N GLN A 378 16.86 -11.99 4.15
CA GLN A 378 15.82 -11.05 4.58
C GLN A 378 16.27 -10.31 5.84
N PHE A 379 16.13 -8.99 5.81
CA PHE A 379 16.55 -8.10 6.90
C PHE A 379 15.42 -7.20 7.33
N GLU A 380 15.22 -7.09 8.64
CA GLU A 380 14.33 -6.09 9.23
C GLU A 380 15.14 -4.84 9.55
N ILE A 381 14.68 -3.69 9.06
CA ILE A 381 15.31 -2.40 9.30
C ILE A 381 14.61 -1.69 10.46
N HIS A 382 15.42 -1.25 11.43
CA HIS A 382 14.97 -0.58 12.64
C HIS A 382 15.50 0.85 12.68
N GLN A 383 14.70 1.76 13.22
CA GLN A 383 15.07 3.15 13.47
C GLN A 383 14.98 3.44 14.97
N ARG A 384 15.99 4.08 15.56
CA ARG A 384 16.05 4.31 17.02
C ARG A 384 15.21 5.53 17.43
N GLY A 385 13.88 5.42 17.29
CA GLY A 385 12.95 6.51 17.52
C GLY A 385 12.77 7.39 16.27
N SER A 386 11.57 7.96 16.12
CA SER A 386 11.11 8.64 14.90
C SER A 386 11.82 9.95 14.56
N SER A 387 12.61 10.50 15.50
CA SER A 387 13.39 11.73 15.31
C SER A 387 14.86 11.48 14.96
N THR A 388 15.27 10.22 14.75
CA THR A 388 16.67 9.88 14.48
C THR A 388 16.86 9.36 13.06
N HIS A 389 17.77 9.95 12.28
CA HIS A 389 18.15 9.47 10.94
C HIS A 389 19.04 8.21 10.98
N LYS A 390 18.97 7.45 12.09
CA LYS A 390 19.94 6.42 12.47
C LYS A 390 19.25 5.07 12.50
N PHE A 391 19.75 4.18 11.66
CA PHE A 391 19.18 2.86 11.46
C PHE A 391 20.12 1.75 11.93
N PHE A 392 19.55 0.56 12.04
CA PHE A 392 20.26 -0.71 12.20
C PHE A 392 19.39 -1.84 11.64
N ALA A 393 19.99 -2.98 11.29
CA ALA A 393 19.24 -4.12 10.80
C ALA A 393 19.39 -5.34 11.71
N THR A 394 18.33 -6.16 11.75
CA THR A 394 18.35 -7.53 12.27
C THR A 394 18.09 -8.52 11.13
N SER A 395 18.50 -9.77 11.34
CA SER A 395 18.20 -10.87 10.42
C SER A 395 16.81 -11.40 10.73
N VAL A 396 16.06 -11.84 9.72
CA VAL A 396 14.80 -12.58 9.94
C VAL A 396 15.10 -13.98 10.49
N ALA A 397 16.16 -14.62 10.00
CA ALA A 397 16.68 -15.84 10.63
C ALA A 397 17.10 -15.58 12.08
N SER A 398 16.57 -16.39 13.01
CA SER A 398 16.80 -16.25 14.46
C SER A 398 18.25 -16.46 14.90
N ASP A 399 19.00 -17.28 14.16
CA ASP A 399 20.43 -17.51 14.31
C ASP A 399 21.28 -16.72 13.30
N GLY A 400 20.65 -15.81 12.55
CA GLY A 400 21.28 -15.02 11.51
C GLY A 400 21.93 -13.75 12.06
N ILE A 401 23.18 -13.52 11.66
CA ILE A 401 23.94 -12.31 11.96
C ILE A 401 24.09 -11.49 10.68
N PRO A 402 23.46 -10.30 10.58
CA PRO A 402 23.56 -9.50 9.37
C PRO A 402 25.00 -9.08 9.04
N PRO A 403 25.27 -8.76 7.76
CA PRO A 403 26.52 -8.15 7.35
C PRO A 403 26.89 -6.94 8.21
N ARG A 404 28.19 -6.76 8.45
CA ARG A 404 28.73 -5.77 9.38
C ARG A 404 28.22 -4.34 9.13
N PHE A 405 27.96 -3.94 7.88
CA PHE A 405 27.46 -2.60 7.56
C PHE A 405 25.99 -2.40 7.96
N LEU A 406 25.17 -3.46 7.93
CA LEU A 406 23.75 -3.44 8.31
C LEU A 406 23.55 -3.59 9.83
N ARG A 407 24.27 -4.52 10.49
CA ARG A 407 24.09 -4.77 11.94
C ARG A 407 24.64 -3.66 12.85
N ARG A 408 25.57 -2.83 12.36
CA ARG A 408 26.12 -1.73 13.15
C ARG A 408 25.02 -0.72 13.43
N LYS A 409 24.92 -0.27 14.68
CA LYS A 409 23.92 0.75 15.05
C LYS A 409 24.37 2.14 14.60
N GLY A 410 23.45 2.86 13.98
CA GLY A 410 23.59 4.29 13.70
C GLY A 410 24.16 4.63 12.32
N TRP A 411 24.03 3.75 11.33
CA TRP A 411 24.22 4.15 9.94
C TRP A 411 23.07 5.05 9.47
N THR A 412 23.36 5.93 8.51
CA THR A 412 22.39 6.84 7.87
C THR A 412 22.29 6.52 6.38
N VAL A 413 21.29 7.09 5.71
CA VAL A 413 21.11 6.94 4.26
C VAL A 413 21.11 8.34 3.66
N PRO A 414 22.24 8.86 3.15
CA PRO A 414 22.27 10.16 2.50
C PRO A 414 21.29 10.22 1.34
N PHE A 415 20.54 11.32 1.28
CA PHE A 415 19.61 11.59 0.19
C PHE A 415 20.39 12.08 -1.05
N SER A 416 20.03 11.59 -2.23
CA SER A 416 20.61 12.04 -3.50
C SER A 416 19.50 12.27 -4.50
N ALA A 417 19.19 13.55 -4.75
CA ALA A 417 18.11 13.98 -5.64
C ALA A 417 18.35 13.69 -7.13
N SER A 418 19.57 13.29 -7.53
CA SER A 418 19.97 13.21 -8.95
C SER A 418 19.82 11.83 -9.58
N GLU A 419 19.32 10.84 -8.85
CA GLU A 419 19.48 9.43 -9.20
C GLU A 419 18.20 8.62 -8.89
N ASP A 420 17.18 8.72 -9.76
CA ASP A 420 15.95 7.89 -9.73
C ASP A 420 16.10 6.65 -10.65
N PHE A 421 15.28 5.63 -10.42
CA PHE A 421 15.03 4.48 -11.28
C PHE A 421 13.91 4.69 -12.31
N GLY A 422 13.24 5.84 -12.33
CA GLY A 422 12.22 6.21 -13.32
C GLY A 422 10.83 5.64 -13.03
N LEU A 423 10.51 5.38 -11.76
CA LEU A 423 9.17 4.91 -11.37
C LEU A 423 8.22 6.11 -11.26
N ILE A 424 7.51 6.42 -12.34
CA ILE A 424 6.73 7.66 -12.49
C ILE A 424 5.21 7.48 -12.54
N ASP A 425 4.70 6.25 -12.60
CA ASP A 425 3.29 5.98 -12.87
C ASP A 425 2.54 5.24 -11.75
N ASP A 426 1.21 5.21 -11.89
CA ASP A 426 0.26 4.56 -10.98
C ASP A 426 0.13 3.06 -11.27
N ALA A 427 1.24 2.31 -11.30
CA ALA A 427 1.19 0.86 -11.25
C ALA A 427 0.66 0.41 -9.87
N LYS A 428 -0.67 0.39 -9.72
CA LYS A 428 -1.38 0.08 -8.47
C LYS A 428 -1.14 -1.34 -7.95
N GLY A 429 -0.53 -2.20 -8.77
CA GLY A 429 -0.23 -3.56 -8.39
C GLY A 429 -1.47 -4.47 -8.34
N ILE A 430 -2.61 -4.03 -8.88
CA ILE A 430 -3.89 -4.74 -8.88
C ILE A 430 -4.52 -4.71 -10.26
N VAL A 431 -5.33 -5.74 -10.55
CA VAL A 431 -6.16 -5.81 -11.76
C VAL A 431 -7.42 -4.98 -11.54
N ASN A 432 -7.78 -4.16 -12.52
CA ASN A 432 -9.08 -3.51 -12.58
C ASN A 432 -10.15 -4.54 -12.95
N ALA A 433 -10.74 -5.19 -11.95
CA ALA A 433 -11.74 -6.24 -12.14
C ALA A 433 -12.92 -5.76 -12.99
N LYS A 434 -13.43 -4.54 -12.76
CA LYS A 434 -14.56 -3.99 -13.52
C LYS A 434 -14.22 -3.93 -15.02
N LEU A 435 -13.07 -3.35 -15.36
CA LEU A 435 -12.62 -3.24 -16.74
C LEU A 435 -12.35 -4.62 -17.36
N ARG A 436 -11.78 -5.56 -16.60
CA ARG A 436 -11.50 -6.93 -17.07
C ARG A 436 -12.76 -7.74 -17.41
N TYR A 437 -13.87 -7.52 -16.70
CA TYR A 437 -15.16 -8.18 -16.96
C TYR A 437 -16.00 -7.51 -18.05
N GLU A 438 -15.73 -6.24 -18.40
CA GLU A 438 -16.43 -5.55 -19.51
C GLU A 438 -16.06 -6.14 -20.88
N LEU A 439 -14.85 -6.72 -20.99
CA LEU A 439 -14.25 -7.32 -22.19
C LEU A 439 -14.04 -6.31 -23.34
N PRO A 440 -12.96 -6.43 -24.13
CA PRO A 440 -12.68 -5.51 -25.23
C PRO A 440 -13.63 -5.67 -26.43
N ASP A 441 -13.75 -4.61 -27.23
CA ASP A 441 -14.32 -4.68 -28.59
C ASP A 441 -13.38 -5.47 -29.53
N PHE A 442 -13.88 -5.93 -30.69
CA PHE A 442 -13.10 -6.75 -31.64
C PHE A 442 -11.77 -6.12 -32.08
N ASP A 443 -11.73 -4.79 -32.23
CA ASP A 443 -10.57 -4.08 -32.79
C ASP A 443 -9.77 -3.28 -31.74
N LYS A 444 -10.02 -3.52 -30.45
CA LYS A 444 -9.39 -2.74 -29.37
C LYS A 444 -8.65 -3.65 -28.40
N SER A 445 -7.42 -3.27 -28.06
CA SER A 445 -6.75 -3.82 -26.88
C SER A 445 -7.05 -2.96 -25.65
N VAL A 446 -7.20 -3.59 -24.50
CA VAL A 446 -7.48 -2.91 -23.23
C VAL A 446 -6.48 -3.37 -22.17
N VAL A 447 -5.79 -2.43 -21.54
CA VAL A 447 -4.91 -2.71 -20.39
C VAL A 447 -5.75 -2.79 -19.12
N VAL A 448 -5.77 -3.95 -18.48
CA VAL A 448 -6.59 -4.22 -17.28
C VAL A 448 -5.77 -4.29 -16.00
N GLY A 449 -4.44 -4.38 -16.09
CA GLY A 449 -3.57 -4.41 -14.92
C GLY A 449 -2.16 -3.92 -15.25
N LYS A 450 -1.47 -3.35 -14.25
CA LYS A 450 -0.11 -2.82 -14.36
C LYS A 450 0.67 -2.98 -13.06
N TRP A 451 1.89 -3.51 -13.17
CA TRP A 451 2.78 -3.82 -12.05
C TRP A 451 4.23 -3.51 -12.42
N TYR A 452 5.09 -3.42 -11.40
CA TYR A 452 6.53 -3.43 -11.57
C TYR A 452 7.12 -4.78 -11.14
N VAL A 453 8.08 -5.27 -11.91
CA VAL A 453 8.86 -6.47 -11.60
C VAL A 453 10.31 -6.06 -11.36
N PRO A 454 10.83 -6.18 -10.13
CA PRO A 454 12.26 -5.95 -9.87
C PRO A 454 13.13 -6.86 -10.74
N PHE A 455 14.28 -6.33 -11.19
CA PHE A 455 15.24 -7.07 -12.03
C PHE A 455 15.67 -8.41 -11.42
N LEU A 456 15.58 -8.54 -10.09
CA LEU A 456 15.91 -9.78 -9.37
C LEU A 456 15.13 -11.00 -9.88
N PHE A 457 13.92 -10.77 -10.37
CA PHE A 457 13.02 -11.80 -10.90
C PHE A 457 13.04 -11.90 -12.42
N VAL A 458 13.93 -11.18 -13.11
CA VAL A 458 14.09 -11.22 -14.57
C VAL A 458 15.57 -11.48 -14.88
N LYS A 459 15.91 -12.51 -15.65
CA LYS A 459 17.28 -12.78 -16.06
C LYS A 459 17.46 -12.43 -17.53
N GLU A 460 17.97 -11.23 -17.75
CA GLU A 460 18.25 -10.67 -19.07
C GLU A 460 19.72 -10.24 -19.16
N GLY A 461 20.60 -11.21 -19.45
CA GLY A 461 22.03 -10.96 -19.55
C GLY A 461 22.73 -10.83 -18.19
N ASP A 462 23.75 -9.97 -18.12
CA ASP A 462 24.56 -9.75 -16.91
C ASP A 462 23.84 -8.80 -15.93
N ALA A 463 23.83 -9.18 -14.65
CA ALA A 463 23.11 -8.45 -13.61
C ALA A 463 23.59 -7.00 -13.43
N LYS A 464 24.87 -6.72 -13.69
CA LYS A 464 25.42 -5.37 -13.56
C LYS A 464 24.87 -4.43 -14.63
N ASP A 465 24.79 -4.91 -15.86
CA ASP A 465 24.24 -4.15 -16.97
C ASP A 465 22.72 -4.00 -16.82
N GLN A 466 22.05 -5.07 -16.40
CA GLN A 466 20.62 -5.07 -16.15
C GLN A 466 20.24 -4.06 -15.05
N MET A 467 20.92 -4.08 -13.89
CA MET A 467 20.67 -3.09 -12.82
C MET A 467 20.91 -1.65 -13.26
N LYS A 468 21.85 -1.43 -14.18
CA LYS A 468 22.18 -0.10 -14.70
C LYS A 468 21.08 0.40 -15.65
N ASN A 469 20.56 -0.47 -16.50
CA ASN A 469 19.64 -0.11 -17.58
C ASN A 469 18.15 -0.26 -17.18
N SER A 470 17.82 -1.23 -16.34
CA SER A 470 16.45 -1.57 -15.93
C SER A 470 16.45 -2.28 -14.57
N MET A 471 16.50 -1.49 -13.49
CA MET A 471 16.33 -1.98 -12.11
C MET A 471 14.94 -2.57 -11.88
N TYR A 472 13.94 -2.04 -12.58
CA TYR A 472 12.57 -2.53 -12.61
C TYR A 472 12.16 -2.73 -14.06
N TYR A 473 11.17 -3.59 -14.27
CA TYR A 473 10.48 -3.80 -15.52
C TYR A 473 9.01 -3.46 -15.31
N SER A 474 8.36 -2.94 -16.34
CA SER A 474 6.91 -2.71 -16.35
C SER A 474 6.22 -3.97 -16.86
N MET A 475 5.24 -4.48 -16.12
CA MET A 475 4.39 -5.58 -16.54
C MET A 475 2.98 -5.04 -16.73
N THR A 476 2.34 -5.33 -17.88
CA THR A 476 0.93 -5.01 -18.11
C THR A 476 0.14 -6.25 -18.50
N LEU A 477 -1.11 -6.36 -18.05
CA LEU A 477 -2.05 -7.37 -18.52
C LEU A 477 -2.99 -6.72 -19.52
N GLN A 478 -3.01 -7.24 -20.75
CA GLN A 478 -3.81 -6.73 -21.85
C GLN A 478 -4.84 -7.75 -22.32
N GLN A 479 -6.04 -7.29 -22.67
CA GLN A 479 -7.09 -8.11 -23.26
C GLN A 479 -7.28 -7.75 -24.74
N ILE A 480 -7.42 -8.77 -25.60
CA ILE A 480 -7.75 -8.62 -27.02
C ILE A 480 -8.58 -9.83 -27.50
N PHE A 481 -9.41 -9.65 -28.53
CA PHE A 481 -10.03 -10.76 -29.25
C PHE A 481 -9.20 -11.14 -30.49
N GLU A 482 -8.76 -12.40 -30.57
CA GLU A 482 -7.98 -12.94 -31.69
C GLU A 482 -8.88 -13.86 -32.53
N GLU A 483 -8.85 -13.70 -33.86
CA GLU A 483 -9.60 -14.55 -34.79
C GLU A 483 -9.02 -15.97 -34.79
N VAL A 484 -9.89 -16.98 -34.56
CA VAL A 484 -9.50 -18.40 -34.54
C VAL A 484 -10.20 -19.22 -35.60
N PHE A 485 -11.27 -18.70 -36.20
CA PHE A 485 -12.03 -19.40 -37.24
C PHE A 485 -12.70 -18.40 -38.19
N PHE A 486 -12.73 -18.78 -39.47
CA PHE A 486 -13.40 -18.04 -40.54
C PHE A 486 -14.04 -19.02 -41.52
N CYS A 487 -15.28 -18.74 -41.94
CA CYS A 487 -15.91 -19.42 -43.07
C CYS A 487 -16.80 -18.49 -43.88
N GLU A 488 -16.96 -18.80 -45.16
CA GLU A 488 -17.87 -18.09 -46.07
C GLU A 488 -19.07 -18.96 -46.45
N ASN A 489 -20.23 -18.34 -46.65
CA ASN A 489 -21.44 -19.03 -47.07
C ASN A 489 -21.45 -19.27 -48.59
N VAL A 490 -20.85 -20.38 -49.01
CA VAL A 490 -20.85 -20.77 -50.42
C VAL A 490 -22.13 -21.52 -50.76
N GLY A 491 -23.12 -20.80 -51.32
CA GLY A 491 -24.31 -21.42 -51.94
C GLY A 491 -25.62 -21.34 -51.15
N ASN A 492 -25.74 -20.49 -50.12
CA ASN A 492 -26.97 -20.18 -49.37
C ASN A 492 -27.71 -21.39 -48.77
N LYS A 493 -26.98 -22.45 -48.40
CA LYS A 493 -27.57 -23.70 -47.89
C LYS A 493 -27.24 -24.00 -46.43
N GLN A 494 -26.37 -23.22 -45.80
CA GLN A 494 -25.97 -23.43 -44.41
C GLN A 494 -26.61 -22.37 -43.51
N PHE A 495 -27.47 -22.83 -42.60
CA PHE A 495 -28.07 -22.01 -41.54
C PHE A 495 -27.34 -22.17 -40.20
N GLU A 496 -26.39 -23.10 -40.13
CA GLU A 496 -25.62 -23.45 -38.94
C GLU A 496 -24.14 -23.55 -39.33
N VAL A 497 -23.28 -22.93 -38.53
CA VAL A 497 -21.83 -23.03 -38.63
C VAL A 497 -21.32 -23.85 -37.47
N GLU A 498 -20.54 -24.88 -37.76
CA GLU A 498 -19.82 -25.69 -36.78
C GLU A 498 -18.35 -25.25 -36.75
N VAL A 499 -17.91 -24.79 -35.58
CA VAL A 499 -16.52 -24.45 -35.27
C VAL A 499 -15.90 -25.64 -34.55
N ASP A 500 -14.83 -26.19 -35.12
CA ASP A 500 -13.98 -27.22 -34.51
C ASP A 500 -12.51 -26.87 -34.82
N VAL A 501 -11.85 -26.18 -33.88
CA VAL A 501 -10.47 -25.69 -34.05
C VAL A 501 -9.65 -26.00 -32.80
N GLU A 502 -8.43 -26.53 -33.00
CA GLU A 502 -7.44 -26.70 -31.94
C GLU A 502 -6.60 -25.43 -31.80
N VAL A 503 -6.48 -24.90 -30.58
CA VAL A 503 -5.67 -23.71 -30.26
C VAL A 503 -4.68 -24.00 -29.14
N GLU A 504 -3.50 -23.38 -29.21
CA GLU A 504 -2.52 -23.39 -28.12
C GLU A 504 -2.98 -22.43 -27.01
N THR A 505 -3.20 -22.96 -25.80
CA THR A 505 -3.78 -22.19 -24.69
C THR A 505 -2.78 -21.25 -24.02
N GLU A 506 -1.50 -21.52 -24.21
CA GLU A 506 -0.38 -20.79 -23.61
C GLU A 506 0.70 -20.57 -24.68
N VAL A 507 1.05 -19.32 -24.97
CA VAL A 507 2.08 -18.97 -25.97
C VAL A 507 3.01 -17.90 -25.42
N VAL A 508 4.32 -18.12 -25.53
CA VAL A 508 5.34 -17.17 -25.09
C VAL A 508 6.07 -16.61 -26.30
N LYS A 509 6.22 -15.29 -26.38
CA LYS A 509 6.93 -14.57 -27.44
C LYS A 509 8.01 -13.68 -26.83
N LEU A 510 9.25 -13.77 -27.32
CA LEU A 510 10.32 -12.83 -27.00
C LEU A 510 10.35 -11.70 -28.03
N ASP A 511 10.65 -10.49 -27.57
CA ASP A 511 10.63 -9.26 -28.39
C ASP A 511 9.31 -9.08 -29.18
N GLY A 512 8.21 -9.67 -28.70
CA GLY A 512 6.88 -9.60 -29.30
C GLY A 512 6.56 -10.60 -30.41
N GLU A 513 7.57 -11.12 -31.13
CA GLU A 513 7.33 -11.94 -32.33
C GLU A 513 7.90 -13.36 -32.24
N LYS A 514 8.99 -13.56 -31.50
CA LYS A 514 9.76 -14.80 -31.54
C LYS A 514 9.17 -15.83 -30.58
N ILE A 515 8.51 -16.86 -31.11
CA ILE A 515 7.93 -17.94 -30.29
C ILE A 515 9.04 -18.63 -29.48
N ALA A 516 8.93 -18.55 -28.18
CA ALA A 516 9.86 -19.12 -27.21
C ALA A 516 9.30 -20.43 -26.66
N ARG A 517 10.18 -21.36 -26.33
CA ARG A 517 9.82 -22.57 -25.59
C ARG A 517 10.43 -22.53 -24.21
N GLU A 518 9.69 -23.04 -23.24
CA GLU A 518 10.24 -23.33 -21.93
C GLU A 518 11.30 -24.44 -22.06
N ALA A 519 12.45 -24.26 -21.42
CA ALA A 519 13.58 -25.18 -21.57
C ALA A 519 13.37 -26.51 -20.82
N LYS A 520 13.27 -26.47 -19.48
CA LYS A 520 13.25 -27.65 -18.59
C LYS A 520 12.60 -27.38 -17.21
N GLY A 521 11.61 -26.49 -17.10
CA GLY A 521 11.02 -26.14 -15.79
C GLY A 521 11.81 -25.11 -15.00
N VAL A 522 11.53 -25.06 -13.70
CA VAL A 522 12.20 -24.19 -12.72
C VAL A 522 13.59 -24.75 -12.41
N ASP A 523 14.63 -23.93 -12.54
CA ASP A 523 16.00 -24.31 -12.19
C ASP A 523 16.28 -24.21 -10.67
N SER A 524 17.52 -24.50 -10.26
CA SER A 524 17.93 -24.45 -8.86
C SER A 524 17.84 -23.06 -8.23
N ASP A 525 17.80 -22.01 -9.04
CA ASP A 525 17.76 -20.62 -8.61
C ASP A 525 16.32 -20.06 -8.64
N GLY A 526 15.32 -20.93 -8.87
CA GLY A 526 13.92 -20.53 -8.93
C GLY A 526 13.56 -19.79 -10.22
N ILE A 527 14.34 -19.96 -11.30
CA ILE A 527 14.13 -19.28 -12.57
C ILE A 527 13.58 -20.25 -13.62
N VAL A 528 12.60 -19.80 -14.39
CA VAL A 528 12.09 -20.49 -15.58
C VAL A 528 12.67 -19.83 -16.82
N TRP A 529 13.31 -20.62 -17.67
CA TRP A 529 13.99 -20.13 -18.88
C TRP A 529 13.15 -20.33 -20.14
N PHE A 530 12.95 -19.24 -20.87
CA PHE A 530 12.34 -19.22 -22.20
C PHE A 530 13.41 -19.01 -23.26
N ILE A 531 13.47 -19.89 -24.25
CA ILE A 531 14.53 -19.92 -25.26
C ILE A 531 13.93 -19.85 -26.66
N VAL A 532 14.50 -18.99 -27.50
CA VAL A 532 14.22 -18.92 -28.95
C VAL A 532 15.39 -19.55 -29.69
N SER A 533 15.16 -20.68 -30.36
CA SER A 533 16.07 -21.34 -31.31
C SER A 533 17.55 -21.46 -30.89
N GLY A 534 17.84 -21.48 -29.57
CA GLY A 534 19.14 -21.81 -28.98
C GLY A 534 20.09 -20.65 -28.64
N THR A 535 19.82 -19.41 -29.06
CA THR A 535 20.73 -18.27 -28.84
C THR A 535 20.19 -17.20 -27.91
N GLU A 536 18.89 -16.91 -28.00
CA GLU A 536 18.23 -15.91 -27.17
C GLU A 536 17.48 -16.60 -26.05
N LYS A 537 17.73 -16.15 -24.81
CA LYS A 537 17.06 -16.67 -23.64
C LYS A 537 16.72 -15.56 -22.66
N ILE A 538 15.57 -15.71 -22.01
CA ILE A 538 15.20 -14.90 -20.86
C ILE A 538 14.78 -15.82 -19.71
N GLY A 539 15.18 -15.46 -18.50
CA GLY A 539 14.68 -16.09 -17.30
C GLY A 539 13.61 -15.25 -16.64
N LEU A 540 12.55 -15.87 -16.15
CA LEU A 540 11.54 -15.24 -15.30
C LEU A 540 11.47 -16.01 -13.98
N GLY A 541 11.47 -15.33 -12.85
CA GLY A 541 11.35 -15.96 -11.54
C GLY A 541 10.04 -16.74 -11.42
N SER A 542 10.08 -17.93 -10.84
CA SER A 542 8.91 -18.78 -10.64
C SER A 542 7.80 -18.04 -9.90
N VAL A 543 8.17 -17.21 -8.93
CA VAL A 543 7.24 -16.37 -8.16
C VAL A 543 6.41 -15.41 -9.03
N VAL A 544 6.97 -14.91 -10.14
CA VAL A 544 6.26 -14.04 -11.08
C VAL A 544 5.31 -14.87 -11.95
N LEU A 545 5.76 -16.02 -12.44
CA LEU A 545 4.91 -16.94 -13.23
C LEU A 545 3.74 -17.48 -12.41
N GLU A 546 3.98 -17.88 -11.16
CA GLU A 546 2.93 -18.31 -10.22
C GLU A 546 1.89 -17.21 -10.04
N ARG A 547 2.33 -15.96 -9.90
CA ARG A 547 1.41 -14.82 -9.82
C ARG A 547 0.63 -14.61 -11.11
N MET A 548 1.27 -14.66 -12.28
CA MET A 548 0.58 -14.54 -13.57
C MET A 548 -0.49 -15.62 -13.72
N LYS A 549 -0.15 -16.90 -13.47
CA LYS A 549 -1.10 -18.01 -13.55
C LYS A 549 -2.25 -17.87 -12.56
N TRP A 550 -1.97 -17.45 -11.33
CA TRP A 550 -3.00 -17.20 -10.33
C TRP A 550 -4.03 -16.13 -10.77
N GLU A 551 -3.57 -15.06 -11.44
CA GLU A 551 -4.47 -14.01 -11.97
C GLU A 551 -5.38 -14.52 -13.09
N GLU A 552 -4.87 -15.40 -13.95
CA GLU A 552 -5.64 -16.02 -15.04
C GLU A 552 -6.63 -17.07 -14.50
N GLU A 553 -6.20 -17.92 -13.58
CA GLU A 553 -7.04 -18.93 -12.93
C GLU A 553 -8.22 -18.29 -12.19
N ARG A 554 -7.97 -17.18 -11.48
CA ARG A 554 -9.01 -16.40 -10.82
C ARG A 554 -10.04 -15.83 -11.80
N PHE A 555 -9.64 -15.56 -13.05
CA PHE A 555 -10.52 -15.11 -14.12
C PHE A 555 -11.17 -16.27 -14.91
N GLY A 556 -10.97 -17.50 -14.44
CA GLY A 556 -11.60 -18.70 -14.99
C GLY A 556 -10.79 -19.37 -16.09
N TRP A 557 -9.53 -18.98 -16.31
CA TRP A 557 -8.63 -19.76 -17.15
C TRP A 557 -8.33 -21.10 -16.46
N SER A 558 -8.47 -22.21 -17.18
CA SER A 558 -8.11 -23.52 -16.64
C SER A 558 -7.60 -24.43 -17.74
N ILE A 559 -6.52 -25.15 -17.45
CA ILE A 559 -6.05 -26.22 -18.32
C ILE A 559 -6.71 -27.53 -17.86
N LYS A 560 -7.32 -28.26 -18.80
CA LYS A 560 -7.78 -29.63 -18.56
C LYS A 560 -6.60 -30.60 -18.74
N GLY A 561 -5.88 -30.88 -17.65
CA GLY A 561 -4.76 -31.84 -17.65
C GLY A 561 -3.44 -31.23 -18.14
N ASP A 562 -2.55 -32.06 -18.69
CA ASP A 562 -1.21 -31.66 -19.19
C ASP A 562 -1.22 -31.16 -20.66
N GLN A 563 -2.40 -30.88 -21.22
CA GLN A 563 -2.52 -30.51 -22.63
C GLN A 563 -2.38 -28.99 -22.80
N MET A 564 -1.26 -28.56 -23.40
CA MET A 564 -0.97 -27.18 -23.81
C MET A 564 -1.87 -26.68 -24.97
N ARG A 565 -2.80 -27.54 -25.43
CA ARG A 565 -3.73 -27.31 -26.52
C ARG A 565 -5.14 -27.65 -26.07
N SER A 566 -6.10 -26.88 -26.56
CA SER A 566 -7.52 -27.10 -26.29
C SER A 566 -8.31 -26.97 -27.58
N ASN A 567 -9.38 -27.76 -27.69
CA ASN A 567 -10.28 -27.73 -28.84
C ASN A 567 -11.49 -26.85 -28.54
N ILE A 568 -11.74 -25.87 -29.41
CA ILE A 568 -12.92 -25.02 -29.42
C ILE A 568 -13.98 -25.72 -30.27
N LYS A 569 -15.06 -26.16 -29.61
CA LYS A 569 -16.25 -26.72 -30.27
C LYS A 569 -17.46 -25.86 -30.00
N LYS A 570 -18.05 -25.31 -31.07
CA LYS A 570 -19.25 -24.46 -31.00
C LYS A 570 -20.08 -24.66 -32.25
N SER A 571 -21.40 -24.75 -32.12
CA SER A 571 -22.32 -24.60 -33.25
C SER A 571 -23.16 -23.35 -33.04
N GLU A 572 -23.38 -22.59 -34.12
CA GLU A 572 -24.14 -21.35 -34.06
C GLU A 572 -25.05 -21.24 -35.28
N LYS A 573 -26.32 -20.90 -35.04
CA LYS A 573 -27.33 -20.75 -36.09
C LYS A 573 -27.51 -19.28 -36.42
N PHE A 574 -27.63 -19.00 -37.71
CA PHE A 574 -27.92 -17.64 -38.18
C PHE A 574 -29.40 -17.33 -37.97
N GLU A 575 -29.72 -16.32 -37.13
CA GLU A 575 -31.09 -15.93 -36.78
C GLU A 575 -31.63 -14.75 -37.61
N GLY A 576 -30.84 -14.21 -38.54
CA GLY A 576 -31.33 -13.20 -39.49
C GLY A 576 -32.31 -13.88 -40.46
N GLY A 577 -33.60 -13.55 -40.39
CA GLY A 577 -34.73 -14.23 -41.07
C GLY A 577 -34.69 -14.40 -42.60
N SER A 578 -33.56 -14.15 -43.25
CA SER A 578 -33.27 -14.46 -44.66
C SER A 578 -31.94 -15.21 -44.75
N SER A 579 -31.84 -16.24 -45.60
CA SER A 579 -30.70 -17.17 -45.74
C SER A 579 -29.40 -16.56 -46.33
N PHE A 580 -29.09 -15.29 -46.06
CA PHE A 580 -28.07 -14.50 -46.74
C PHE A 580 -27.05 -13.88 -45.76
N TRP A 581 -26.33 -14.72 -45.01
CA TRP A 581 -25.04 -14.31 -44.43
C TRP A 581 -23.93 -14.57 -45.45
N LYS A 582 -22.89 -13.74 -45.49
CA LYS A 582 -21.73 -13.85 -46.38
C LYS A 582 -20.58 -14.56 -45.72
N SER A 583 -20.27 -14.19 -44.48
CA SER A 583 -19.16 -14.80 -43.74
C SER A 583 -19.43 -14.85 -42.24
N TYR A 584 -18.75 -15.78 -41.59
CA TYR A 584 -18.76 -15.97 -40.15
C TYR A 584 -17.33 -15.98 -39.64
N ARG A 585 -17.11 -15.28 -38.52
CA ARG A 585 -15.83 -15.25 -37.81
C ARG A 585 -16.04 -15.58 -36.34
N CYS A 586 -15.14 -16.41 -35.80
CA CYS A 586 -15.08 -16.70 -34.37
C CYS A 586 -13.77 -16.16 -33.79
N TYR A 587 -13.89 -15.53 -32.64
CA TYR A 587 -12.78 -14.92 -31.92
C TYR A 587 -12.70 -15.49 -30.50
N VAL A 588 -11.49 -15.65 -30.01
CA VAL A 588 -11.20 -16.05 -28.62
C VAL A 588 -10.61 -14.87 -27.85
N LEU A 589 -10.97 -14.73 -26.58
CA LEU A 589 -10.30 -13.77 -25.72
C LEU A 589 -8.88 -14.25 -25.42
N VAL A 590 -7.91 -13.36 -25.67
CA VAL A 590 -6.50 -13.55 -25.33
C VAL A 590 -6.11 -12.53 -24.27
N GLU A 591 -5.58 -13.00 -23.15
CA GLU A 591 -4.95 -12.15 -22.14
C GLU A 591 -3.44 -12.25 -22.25
N SER A 592 -2.79 -11.10 -22.43
CA SER A 592 -1.34 -11.00 -22.67
C SER A 592 -0.65 -10.26 -21.54
N PHE A 593 0.26 -10.93 -20.84
CA PHE A 593 1.22 -10.27 -19.97
C PHE A 593 2.39 -9.75 -20.82
N GLU A 594 2.56 -8.44 -20.86
CA GLU A 594 3.67 -7.78 -21.56
C GLU A 594 4.68 -7.23 -20.54
N LEU A 595 5.88 -7.81 -20.55
CA LEU A 595 7.03 -7.34 -19.77
C LEU A 595 7.88 -6.41 -20.62
N LYS A 596 8.04 -5.16 -20.17
CA LYS A 596 8.79 -4.09 -20.84
C LYS A 596 9.91 -3.59 -19.97
N ARG A 597 11.02 -3.20 -20.59
CA ARG A 597 12.10 -2.44 -19.94
C ARG A 597 11.61 -1.03 -19.59
N MET A 598 12.38 -0.28 -18.80
CA MET A 598 12.02 1.10 -18.45
C MET A 598 12.06 2.07 -19.64
N ASP A 599 12.71 1.70 -20.74
CA ASP A 599 12.67 2.44 -22.02
C ASP A 599 11.49 2.03 -22.93
N GLU A 600 10.51 1.31 -22.36
CA GLU A 600 9.30 0.79 -23.01
C GLU A 600 9.53 -0.31 -24.04
N SER A 601 10.77 -0.74 -24.27
CA SER A 601 11.04 -1.86 -25.17
C SER A 601 10.48 -3.18 -24.62
N LEU A 602 9.77 -3.92 -25.49
CA LEU A 602 9.17 -5.20 -25.14
C LEU A 602 10.26 -6.28 -24.99
N VAL A 603 10.12 -7.08 -23.94
CA VAL A 603 11.07 -8.15 -23.60
C VAL A 603 10.40 -9.50 -23.80
N LEU A 604 9.23 -9.68 -23.19
CA LEU A 604 8.49 -10.93 -23.18
C LEU A 604 7.00 -10.62 -23.23
N LYS A 605 6.29 -11.38 -24.06
CA LYS A 605 4.83 -11.41 -24.11
C LYS A 605 4.35 -12.83 -23.82
N TYR A 606 3.51 -12.99 -22.81
CA TYR A 606 2.95 -14.27 -22.39
C TYR A 606 1.44 -14.27 -22.60
N GLU A 607 0.95 -15.11 -23.50
CA GLU A 607 -0.43 -15.10 -23.97
C GLU A 607 -1.21 -16.31 -23.43
N PHE A 608 -2.36 -16.04 -22.83
CA PHE A 608 -3.32 -17.01 -22.35
C PHE A 608 -4.60 -16.93 -23.19
N ARG A 609 -4.99 -18.03 -23.85
CA ARG A 609 -6.24 -18.11 -24.62
C ARG A 609 -7.36 -18.69 -23.76
N HIS A 610 -8.44 -17.94 -23.60
CA HIS A 610 -9.64 -18.33 -22.83
C HIS A 610 -10.67 -18.98 -23.75
N VAL A 611 -10.55 -20.29 -23.96
CA VAL A 611 -11.40 -21.07 -24.89
C VAL A 611 -12.90 -21.07 -24.55
N ASP A 612 -13.25 -20.69 -23.32
CA ASP A 612 -14.62 -20.50 -22.84
C ASP A 612 -15.20 -19.10 -23.17
N LYS A 613 -14.35 -18.13 -23.53
CA LYS A 613 -14.71 -16.73 -23.77
C LYS A 613 -14.61 -16.42 -25.26
N LEU A 614 -15.69 -16.72 -25.97
CA LEU A 614 -15.79 -16.59 -27.43
C LEU A 614 -16.71 -15.43 -27.85
N LYS A 615 -16.34 -14.73 -28.92
CA LYS A 615 -17.23 -13.81 -29.64
C LYS A 615 -17.37 -14.25 -31.10
N SER A 616 -18.54 -13.99 -31.66
CA SER A 616 -18.86 -14.32 -33.06
C SER A 616 -19.25 -13.06 -33.81
N LYS A 617 -18.95 -13.03 -35.10
CA LYS A 617 -19.39 -11.97 -36.01
C LYS A 617 -19.93 -12.58 -37.30
N TRP A 618 -21.13 -12.17 -37.67
CA TRP A 618 -21.77 -12.49 -38.95
C TRP A 618 -21.77 -11.24 -39.83
N ASP A 619 -21.38 -11.38 -41.09
CA ASP A 619 -21.42 -10.32 -42.12
C ASP A 619 -22.36 -10.68 -43.27
#